data_AF-A0A1J5UCT4-F1
#
_entry.id   AF-A0A1J5UCT4-F1
#
_cell.length_a   1.000
_cell.length_b   1.000
_cell.length_c   1.000
_cell.angle_alpha   90.00
_cell.angle_beta   90.00
_cell.angle_gamma   90.00
#
_symmetry.space_group_name_H-M   'P 1'
#
loop_
_entity.id
_entity.type
_entity.pdbx_description
1 polymer ?
#
loop_
_entity_poly.entity_id
_entity_poly.type
_entity_poly.pdbx_seq_one_letter_code
_entity_poly.pdbx_strand_id
1 'polypeptide(L)'
;KVKGNPLVDQIDALLPQTQCGQCDFAGCRPYAEAIAKGEAQINQCPPGGQDGVDALAQLLDVETLLLNEEFGENTTDHVVVVDEQVCIGCTLCIQACPVDAFVGASKVMTTVIEEECTGCD
;
A
#
# COMPACT_ATOMS: atom_id res chain seq x y z
N LYS A 1 -2.40 24.98 17.88
CA LYS A 1 -1.93 23.93 16.96
C LYS A 1 -1.16 22.93 17.79
N VAL A 2 -1.69 21.71 17.96
CA VAL A 2 -1.00 20.65 18.69
C VAL A 2 0.19 20.25 17.83
N LYS A 3 1.41 20.53 18.30
CA LYS A 3 2.63 20.08 17.59
C LYS A 3 2.73 18.57 17.82
N GLY A 4 2.43 17.80 16.78
CA GLY A 4 2.74 16.36 16.75
C GLY A 4 4.24 16.13 16.92
N ASN A 5 4.61 14.91 17.35
CA ASN A 5 6.01 14.51 17.39
C ASN A 5 6.55 14.47 15.95
N PRO A 6 7.58 15.26 15.60
CA PRO A 6 8.11 15.32 14.23
C PRO A 6 8.54 13.96 13.68
N LEU A 7 8.94 13.03 14.56
CA LEU A 7 9.34 11.68 14.15
C LEU A 7 8.14 10.82 13.74
N VAL A 8 7.05 10.88 14.51
CA VAL A 8 5.82 10.15 14.20
C VAL A 8 5.26 10.62 12.87
N ASP A 9 5.24 11.93 12.62
CA ASP A 9 4.74 12.48 11.37
C ASP A 9 5.60 12.05 10.16
N GLN A 10 6.91 11.84 10.34
CA GLN A 10 7.80 11.31 9.30
C GLN A 10 7.59 9.83 9.03
N ILE A 11 7.43 9.02 10.09
CA ILE A 11 7.15 7.58 9.97
C ILE A 11 5.78 7.38 9.30
N ASP A 12 4.76 8.09 9.75
CA ASP A 12 3.40 8.01 9.19
C ASP A 12 3.40 8.34 7.68
N ALA A 13 4.18 9.33 7.25
CA ALA A 13 4.31 9.68 5.83
C ALA A 13 4.98 8.60 4.96
N LEU A 14 5.74 7.67 5.55
CA LEU A 14 6.35 6.54 4.83
C LEU A 14 5.44 5.31 4.77
N LEU A 15 4.43 5.23 5.64
CA LEU A 15 3.48 4.12 5.64
C LEU A 15 2.51 4.24 4.44
N PRO A 16 1.94 3.13 3.96
CA PRO A 16 1.10 3.11 2.75
C PRO A 16 -0.28 3.78 2.93
N GLN A 17 -0.62 4.26 4.13
CA GLN A 17 -1.87 4.98 4.43
C GLN A 17 -3.16 4.22 4.07
N THR A 18 -3.09 2.89 3.96
CA THR A 18 -4.25 2.03 3.62
C THR A 18 -5.22 1.82 4.77
N GLN A 19 -4.82 2.13 6.01
CA GLN A 19 -5.63 1.94 7.22
C GLN A 19 -6.18 0.51 7.36
N CYS A 20 -5.46 -0.49 6.85
CA CYS A 20 -5.92 -1.88 6.75
C CYS A 20 -5.97 -2.63 8.09
N GLY A 21 -5.18 -2.22 9.07
CA GLY A 21 -5.12 -2.85 10.40
C GLY A 21 -4.44 -4.22 10.46
N GLN A 22 -3.72 -4.62 9.41
CA GLN A 22 -3.01 -5.92 9.37
C GLN A 22 -1.85 -6.03 10.35
N CYS A 23 -1.29 -4.89 10.80
CA CYS A 23 -0.17 -4.81 11.73
C CYS A 23 -0.59 -4.82 13.22
N ASP A 24 -1.81 -5.27 13.56
CA ASP A 24 -2.43 -5.19 14.90
C ASP A 24 -2.68 -3.76 15.45
N PHE A 25 -2.48 -2.72 14.62
CA PHE A 25 -2.79 -1.33 14.97
C PHE A 25 -4.06 -0.86 14.24
N ALA A 26 -4.81 0.07 14.86
CA ALA A 26 -6.05 0.61 14.29
C ALA A 26 -5.84 1.44 12.99
N GLY A 27 -4.60 1.67 12.55
CA GLY A 27 -4.24 2.41 11.34
C GLY A 27 -2.75 2.74 11.30
N CYS A 28 -2.33 3.45 10.25
CA CYS A 28 -0.92 3.80 10.05
C CYS A 28 -0.37 4.69 11.17
N ARG A 29 -1.11 5.71 11.61
CA ARG A 29 -0.62 6.63 12.64
C ARG A 29 -0.38 5.98 14.02
N PRO A 30 -1.29 5.15 14.57
CA PRO A 30 -1.00 4.41 15.80
C PRO A 30 0.23 3.49 15.68
N TYR A 31 0.43 2.87 14.51
CA TYR A 31 1.62 2.07 14.25
C TYR A 31 2.89 2.94 14.23
N ALA A 32 2.84 4.10 13.56
CA ALA A 32 3.94 5.07 13.55
C ALA A 32 4.31 5.57 14.95
N GLU A 33 3.31 5.79 15.82
CA GLU A 33 3.53 6.13 17.22
C GLU A 33 4.22 5.00 18.00
N ALA A 34 3.82 3.75 17.77
CA ALA A 34 4.42 2.59 18.42
C ALA A 34 5.88 2.38 17.96
N ILE A 35 6.17 2.52 16.67
CA ILE A 35 7.54 2.49 16.14
C ILE A 35 8.38 3.60 16.79
N ALA A 36 7.88 4.84 16.82
CA ALA A 36 8.61 5.97 17.40
C ALA A 36 8.92 5.80 18.91
N LYS A 37 8.13 4.98 19.62
CA LYS A 37 8.35 4.64 21.03
C LYS A 37 9.20 3.37 21.22
N GLY A 38 9.51 2.63 20.16
CA GLY A 38 10.15 1.32 20.23
C GLY A 38 9.24 0.21 20.78
N GLU A 39 7.91 0.41 20.73
CA GLU A 39 6.90 -0.56 21.17
C GLU A 39 6.51 -1.54 20.05
N ALA A 40 6.87 -1.24 18.79
CA ALA A 40 6.62 -2.08 17.62
C ALA A 40 7.86 -2.15 16.71
N GLN A 41 7.98 -3.24 15.95
CA GLN A 41 9.05 -3.39 14.95
C GLN A 41 8.64 -2.72 13.63
N ILE A 42 9.63 -2.33 12.83
CA ILE A 42 9.45 -1.62 11.54
C ILE A 42 8.96 -2.53 10.41
N ASN A 43 8.95 -3.84 10.61
CA ASN A 43 8.70 -4.86 9.60
C ASN A 43 7.31 -5.51 9.69
N GLN A 44 6.33 -4.84 10.30
CA GLN A 44 5.00 -5.41 10.58
C GLN A 44 3.93 -4.97 9.59
N CYS A 45 4.28 -4.21 8.54
CA CYS A 45 3.33 -3.65 7.58
C CYS A 45 3.40 -4.38 6.22
N PRO A 46 2.62 -5.47 6.01
CA PRO A 46 2.57 -6.18 4.73
C PRO A 46 2.34 -5.28 3.50
N PRO A 47 1.40 -4.31 3.50
CA PRO A 47 1.17 -3.47 2.32
C PRO A 47 2.29 -2.45 2.08
N GLY A 48 3.17 -2.22 3.05
CA GLY A 48 4.37 -1.42 2.86
C GLY A 48 5.50 -2.21 2.20
N GLY A 49 5.42 -3.55 2.21
CA GLY A 49 6.44 -4.42 1.63
C GLY A 49 7.82 -4.26 2.26
N GLN A 50 8.82 -4.89 1.64
CA GLN A 50 10.22 -4.73 2.07
C GLN A 50 10.72 -3.30 1.87
N ASP A 51 10.30 -2.62 0.79
CA ASP A 51 10.66 -1.24 0.51
C ASP A 51 10.25 -0.29 1.64
N GLY A 52 9.05 -0.50 2.22
CA GLY A 52 8.59 0.24 3.38
C GLY A 52 9.46 -0.02 4.61
N VAL A 53 9.87 -1.26 4.85
CA VAL A 53 10.78 -1.60 5.97
C VAL A 53 12.14 -0.93 5.78
N ASP A 54 12.70 -0.97 4.57
CA ASP A 54 13.99 -0.38 4.25
C ASP A 54 13.97 1.16 4.41
N ALA A 55 12.90 1.81 3.95
CA ALA A 55 12.70 3.24 4.13
C ALA A 55 12.60 3.63 5.62
N LEU A 56 11.88 2.84 6.42
CA LEU A 56 11.78 3.04 7.87
C LEU A 56 13.12 2.82 8.57
N ALA A 57 13.87 1.78 8.19
CA ALA A 57 15.20 1.50 8.71
C ALA A 57 16.16 2.67 8.44
N GLN A 58 16.12 3.20 7.21
CA GLN A 58 16.92 4.36 6.82
C GLN A 58 16.53 5.63 7.59
N LEU A 59 15.23 5.89 7.80
CA LEU A 59 14.76 7.05 8.55
C LEU A 59 15.19 6.98 10.03
N LEU A 60 15.16 5.79 10.62
CA LEU A 60 15.46 5.57 12.05
C LEU A 60 16.93 5.28 12.34
N ASP A 61 17.77 5.17 11.31
CA ASP A 61 19.19 4.78 11.40
C ASP A 61 19.37 3.44 12.14
N VAL A 62 18.54 2.45 11.79
CA VAL A 62 18.58 1.09 12.34
C VAL A 62 18.85 0.06 11.25
N GLU A 63 19.21 -1.16 11.65
CA GLU A 63 19.37 -2.27 10.72
C GLU A 63 18.02 -2.63 10.08
N THR A 64 18.01 -2.85 8.77
CA THR A 64 16.82 -3.33 8.09
C THR A 64 16.49 -4.77 8.52
N LEU A 65 15.20 -5.03 8.69
CA LEU A 65 14.67 -6.35 9.01
C LEU A 65 13.96 -6.91 7.78
N LEU A 66 13.84 -8.23 7.69
CA LEU A 66 12.95 -8.85 6.71
C LEU A 66 11.50 -8.59 7.11
N LEU A 67 10.64 -8.34 6.11
CA LEU A 67 9.20 -8.23 6.31
C LEU A 67 8.67 -9.42 7.13
N ASN A 68 7.92 -9.12 8.18
CA ASN A 68 7.36 -10.16 9.04
C ASN A 68 6.10 -10.74 8.38
N GLU A 69 6.24 -11.94 7.83
CA GLU A 69 5.18 -12.72 7.17
C GLU A 69 4.05 -13.11 8.12
N GLU A 70 4.23 -13.03 9.45
CA GLU A 70 3.17 -13.30 10.44
C GLU A 70 1.99 -12.31 10.33
N PHE A 71 2.24 -11.08 9.87
CA PHE A 71 1.21 -10.06 9.72
C PHE A 71 0.50 -10.11 8.35
N GLY A 72 0.98 -10.96 7.44
CA GLY A 72 0.45 -11.14 6.10
C GLY A 72 1.53 -11.10 5.02
N GLU A 73 1.19 -11.60 3.84
CA GLU A 73 2.03 -11.50 2.65
C GLU A 73 1.87 -10.13 1.98
N ASN A 74 2.91 -9.66 1.32
CA ASN A 74 2.79 -8.49 0.46
C ASN A 74 2.00 -8.89 -0.80
N THR A 75 0.71 -8.53 -0.85
CA THR A 75 -0.17 -8.89 -1.98
C THR A 75 -0.14 -7.89 -3.13
N THR A 76 0.66 -6.82 -3.09
CA THR A 76 0.56 -5.72 -4.07
C THR A 76 1.33 -5.93 -5.37
N ASP A 77 2.02 -7.06 -5.55
CA ASP A 77 2.81 -7.34 -6.77
C ASP A 77 1.97 -7.99 -7.88
N HIS A 78 0.75 -7.50 -8.12
CA HIS A 78 -0.04 -7.97 -9.26
C HIS A 78 -0.72 -6.83 -10.00
N VAL A 79 -0.66 -6.91 -11.33
CA VAL A 79 -1.29 -5.96 -12.26
C VAL A 79 -2.45 -6.68 -12.95
N VAL A 80 -3.60 -6.02 -13.00
CA VAL A 80 -4.76 -6.55 -13.73
C VAL A 80 -4.48 -6.46 -15.23
N VAL A 81 -4.76 -7.54 -15.96
CA VAL A 81 -4.64 -7.58 -17.43
C VAL A 81 -6.03 -7.77 -18.03
N VAL A 82 -6.34 -6.95 -19.04
CA VAL A 82 -7.58 -7.12 -19.82
C VAL A 82 -7.31 -8.06 -20.98
N ASP A 83 -8.06 -9.17 -21.04
CA ASP A 83 -8.06 -10.04 -22.22
C ASP A 83 -8.79 -9.36 -23.39
N GLU A 84 -8.01 -8.92 -24.38
CA GLU A 84 -8.49 -8.23 -25.58
C GLU A 84 -9.49 -9.06 -26.40
N GLN A 85 -9.41 -10.40 -26.34
CA GLN A 85 -10.30 -11.28 -27.11
C GLN A 85 -11.68 -11.39 -26.48
N VAL A 86 -11.78 -11.16 -25.17
CA VAL A 86 -13.01 -11.31 -24.38
C VAL A 86 -13.62 -9.96 -24.02
N CYS A 87 -12.82 -8.89 -23.99
CA CYS A 87 -13.28 -7.56 -23.62
C CYS A 87 -14.38 -7.05 -24.55
N ILE A 88 -15.57 -6.84 -23.99
CA ILE A 88 -16.73 -6.29 -24.71
C ILE A 88 -16.91 -4.78 -24.51
N GLY A 89 -16.00 -4.12 -23.79
CA GLY A 89 -16.12 -2.69 -23.44
C GLY A 89 -17.35 -2.41 -22.55
N CYS A 90 -17.62 -3.24 -21.55
CA CYS A 90 -18.77 -3.07 -20.65
C CYS A 90 -18.58 -1.97 -19.60
N THR A 91 -17.36 -1.46 -19.42
CA THR A 91 -16.96 -0.43 -18.44
C THR A 91 -17.07 -0.80 -16.96
N LEU A 92 -17.45 -2.03 -16.62
CA LEU A 92 -17.55 -2.47 -15.21
C LEU A 92 -16.21 -2.39 -14.46
N CYS A 93 -15.09 -2.72 -15.12
CA CYS A 93 -13.76 -2.59 -14.54
C CYS A 93 -13.40 -1.13 -14.20
N ILE A 94 -13.76 -0.17 -15.06
CA ILE A 94 -13.53 1.27 -14.81
C ILE A 94 -14.33 1.72 -13.59
N GLN A 95 -15.58 1.27 -13.44
CA GLN A 95 -16.42 1.65 -12.30
C GLN A 95 -15.97 1.02 -10.97
N ALA A 96 -15.31 -0.14 -11.03
CA ALA A 96 -14.84 -0.86 -9.84
C ALA A 96 -13.46 -0.38 -9.37
N CYS A 97 -12.65 0.21 -10.26
CA CYS A 97 -11.28 0.57 -9.95
C CYS A 97 -11.21 1.76 -8.97
N PRO A 98 -10.61 1.60 -7.79
CA PRO A 98 -10.52 2.66 -6.78
C PRO A 98 -9.49 3.75 -7.13
N VAL A 99 -8.60 3.47 -8.08
CA VAL A 99 -7.45 4.32 -8.46
C VAL A 99 -7.50 4.77 -9.92
N ASP A 100 -8.63 4.51 -10.61
CA ASP A 100 -8.84 4.90 -12.02
C ASP A 100 -7.77 4.40 -13.01
N ALA A 101 -7.17 3.23 -12.77
CA ALA A 101 -6.11 2.64 -13.60
C ALA A 101 -6.57 2.09 -14.98
N PHE A 102 -7.86 2.16 -15.31
CA PHE A 102 -8.39 1.65 -16.59
C PHE A 102 -8.74 2.78 -17.56
N VAL A 103 -8.36 2.61 -18.83
CA VAL A 103 -8.73 3.51 -19.93
C VAL A 103 -9.60 2.77 -20.93
N GLY A 104 -10.80 3.30 -21.18
CA GLY A 104 -11.75 2.71 -22.12
C GLY A 104 -13.09 3.45 -22.12
N ALA A 105 -14.04 2.94 -22.89
CA ALA A 105 -15.40 3.49 -22.98
C ALA A 105 -16.39 2.38 -23.37
N SER A 106 -17.70 2.70 -23.33
CA SER A 106 -18.73 1.75 -23.76
C SER A 106 -18.47 1.26 -25.18
N LYS A 107 -18.39 -0.06 -25.35
CA LYS A 107 -18.10 -0.75 -26.63
C LYS A 107 -16.71 -0.44 -27.22
N VAL A 108 -15.82 0.14 -26.42
CA VAL A 108 -14.42 0.35 -26.75
C VAL A 108 -13.59 -0.57 -25.87
N MET A 109 -12.57 -1.20 -26.44
CA MET A 109 -11.66 -2.07 -25.71
C MET A 109 -11.01 -1.29 -24.55
N THR A 110 -11.04 -1.88 -23.36
CA THR A 110 -10.40 -1.30 -22.18
C THR A 110 -8.96 -1.77 -22.09
N THR A 111 -8.05 -0.88 -21.72
CA THR A 111 -6.67 -1.20 -21.34
C THR A 111 -6.40 -0.78 -19.89
N VAL A 112 -5.41 -1.40 -19.26
CA VAL A 112 -4.91 -1.01 -17.93
C VAL A 112 -3.67 -0.15 -18.12
N ILE A 113 -3.54 0.90 -17.31
CA ILE A 113 -2.30 1.64 -17.12
C ILE A 113 -1.55 0.95 -15.98
N GLU A 114 -0.53 0.16 -16.33
CA GLU A 114 0.17 -0.69 -15.36
C GLU A 114 0.79 0.10 -14.20
N GLU A 115 1.27 1.33 -14.48
CA GLU A 115 1.93 2.20 -13.48
C GLU A 115 0.98 2.73 -12.40
N GLU A 116 -0.33 2.78 -12.68
CA GLU A 116 -1.36 3.25 -11.75
C GLU A 116 -2.13 2.09 -11.11
N CYS A 117 -1.91 0.86 -11.55
CA CYS A 117 -2.59 -0.32 -11.04
C CYS A 117 -1.98 -0.75 -9.69
N THR A 118 -2.78 -0.73 -8.64
CA THR A 118 -2.32 -1.08 -7.29
C THR A 118 -2.56 -2.54 -6.90
N GLY A 119 -2.99 -3.41 -7.83
CA GLY A 119 -3.32 -4.81 -7.50
C GLY A 119 -4.40 -4.94 -6.42
N CYS A 120 -5.45 -4.12 -6.50
CA CYS A 120 -6.61 -4.25 -5.62
C CYS A 120 -7.57 -5.33 -6.16
N ASP A 121 -8.08 -6.18 -5.28
CA ASP A 121 -9.09 -7.21 -5.58
C ASP A 121 -10.47 -6.63 -5.92
#